data_AF-A0A6C0HF43-F1
#
_entry.id   AF-A0A6C0HF43-F1
#
_cell.length_a   1.000
_cell.length_b   1.000
_cell.length_c   1.000
_cell.angle_alpha   90.00
_cell.angle_beta   90.00
_cell.angle_gamma   90.00
#
_symmetry.space_group_name_H-M   'P 1'
#
loop_
_entity.id
_entity.type
_entity.pdbx_description
1 polymer ?
#
loop_
_entity_poly.entity_id
_entity_poly.type
_entity_poly.pdbx_seq_one_letter_code
_entity_poly.pdbx_strand_id
1 'polypeptide(L)'
;MDQLLEKYFIAKEKLKDLQELVEYYKEEIEDSLDESNKDYYKGLMYAVERKTTTCKRLNKKDLPEDIWDEYSKSYNITSLHVTKNGEKLRRRSRSPPRRRSR
;
A
#
# COMPACT_ATOMS: atom_id res chain seq x y z
N MET A 1 -29.16 19.59 -16.06
CA MET A 1 -28.62 19.05 -14.80
C MET A 1 -28.82 17.54 -14.73
N ASP A 2 -29.97 17.03 -15.14
CA ASP A 2 -30.29 15.59 -15.05
C ASP A 2 -29.33 14.69 -15.84
N GLN A 3 -28.96 15.07 -17.06
CA GLN A 3 -27.97 14.33 -17.85
C GLN A 3 -26.57 14.25 -17.20
N LEU A 4 -26.21 15.24 -16.36
CA LEU A 4 -24.93 15.23 -15.65
C LEU A 4 -25.00 14.30 -14.43
N LEU A 5 -26.12 14.33 -13.71
CA LEU A 5 -26.39 13.44 -12.57
C LEU A 5 -26.45 11.98 -13.01
N GLU A 6 -27.09 11.70 -14.14
CA GLU A 6 -27.15 10.36 -14.72
C GLU A 6 -25.77 9.85 -15.13
N LYS A 7 -24.96 10.67 -15.80
CA LYS A 7 -23.57 10.32 -16.13
C LYS A 7 -22.71 10.06 -14.89
N TYR A 8 -22.90 10.85 -13.84
CA TYR A 8 -22.20 10.66 -12.57
C TYR A 8 -22.60 9.35 -11.89
N PHE A 9 -23.90 9.03 -11.89
CA PHE A 9 -24.40 7.78 -11.33
C PHE A 9 -23.81 6.55 -12.06
N ILE A 10 -23.86 6.54 -13.40
CA ILE A 10 -23.28 5.45 -14.21
C ILE A 10 -21.77 5.31 -13.97
N ALA A 11 -21.05 6.43 -13.85
CA ALA A 11 -19.62 6.40 -13.55
C ALA A 11 -19.35 5.80 -12.15
N LYS A 12 -20.20 6.09 -11.17
CA LYS A 12 -20.09 5.54 -9.81
C LYS A 12 -20.36 4.04 -9.78
N GLU A 13 -21.35 3.55 -10.52
CA GLU A 13 -21.61 2.12 -10.67
C GLU A 13 -20.42 1.40 -11.30
N LYS A 14 -19.91 1.91 -12.44
CA LYS A 14 -18.72 1.34 -13.09
C LYS A 14 -17.50 1.33 -12.18
N LEU A 15 -17.33 2.36 -11.36
CA LEU A 15 -16.25 2.43 -10.39
C LEU A 15 -16.40 1.31 -9.35
N LYS A 16 -17.62 1.07 -8.86
CA LYS A 16 -17.91 -0.02 -7.91
C LYS A 16 -17.57 -1.38 -8.52
N ASP A 17 -18.03 -1.64 -9.75
CA ASP A 17 -17.75 -2.91 -10.45
C ASP A 17 -16.24 -3.12 -10.65
N LEU A 18 -15.53 -2.07 -11.04
CA LEU A 18 -14.07 -2.12 -11.19
C LEU A 18 -13.35 -2.33 -9.85
N GLN A 19 -13.87 -1.78 -8.76
CA GLN A 19 -13.31 -2.00 -7.42
C GLN A 19 -13.48 -3.45 -6.98
N GLU A 20 -14.67 -4.03 -7.15
CA GLU A 20 -14.95 -5.44 -6.83
C GLU A 20 -14.03 -6.37 -7.64
N LEU A 21 -13.84 -6.07 -8.93
CA LEU A 21 -12.95 -6.84 -9.81
C LEU A 21 -11.47 -6.71 -9.42
N VAL A 22 -11.04 -5.54 -8.95
CA VAL A 22 -9.69 -5.34 -8.40
C VAL A 22 -9.50 -6.12 -7.10
N GLU A 23 -10.51 -6.14 -6.22
CA GLU A 23 -10.47 -6.91 -4.97
C GLU A 23 -10.39 -8.42 -5.25
N TYR A 24 -11.19 -8.91 -6.19
CA TYR A 24 -11.14 -10.31 -6.64
C TYR A 24 -9.74 -10.71 -7.11
N TYR A 25 -9.13 -9.94 -8.01
CA TYR A 25 -7.77 -10.24 -8.47
C TYR A 25 -6.70 -10.05 -7.38
N LYS A 26 -6.95 -9.17 -6.41
CA LYS A 26 -6.06 -9.01 -5.25
C LYS A 26 -6.05 -10.29 -4.42
N GLU A 27 -7.22 -10.88 -4.16
CA GLU A 27 -7.36 -12.15 -3.43
C GLU A 27 -6.67 -13.28 -4.19
N GLU A 28 -6.92 -13.44 -5.50
CA GLU A 28 -6.23 -14.47 -6.30
C GLU A 28 -4.70 -14.33 -6.26
N ILE A 29 -4.18 -13.10 -6.28
CA ILE A 29 -2.75 -12.86 -6.17
C ILE A 29 -2.24 -13.20 -4.77
N GLU A 30 -2.99 -12.87 -3.71
CA GLU A 30 -2.62 -13.23 -2.32
C GLU A 30 -2.59 -14.75 -2.14
N ASP A 31 -3.61 -15.46 -2.60
CA ASP A 31 -3.69 -16.92 -2.56
C ASP A 31 -2.52 -17.57 -3.32
N SER A 32 -2.23 -17.09 -4.54
CA SER A 32 -1.12 -17.63 -5.33
C SER A 32 0.27 -17.38 -4.71
N LEU A 33 0.43 -16.27 -3.98
CA LEU A 33 1.65 -15.95 -3.23
C LEU A 33 1.78 -16.85 -2.00
N ASP A 34 0.67 -17.10 -1.30
CA ASP A 34 0.60 -18.00 -0.13
C ASP A 34 0.88 -19.45 -0.51
N GLU A 35 0.25 -19.97 -1.56
CA GLU A 35 0.48 -21.33 -2.07
C GLU A 35 1.96 -21.56 -2.45
N SER A 36 2.59 -20.53 -3.02
CA SER A 36 3.99 -20.60 -3.43
C SER A 36 4.99 -20.26 -2.33
N ASN A 37 4.50 -19.79 -1.18
CA ASN A 37 5.27 -19.24 -0.06
C ASN A 37 6.29 -18.19 -0.53
N LYS A 38 5.85 -17.26 -1.38
CA LYS A 38 6.66 -16.16 -1.91
C LYS A 38 6.03 -14.83 -1.56
N ASP A 39 6.87 -13.83 -1.34
CA ASP A 39 6.45 -12.44 -1.16
C ASP A 39 6.53 -11.64 -2.47
N TYR A 40 6.95 -12.27 -3.57
CA TYR A 40 7.22 -11.58 -4.82
C TYR A 40 6.96 -12.43 -6.05
N TYR A 41 6.23 -11.87 -7.01
CA TYR A 41 6.05 -12.39 -8.36
C TYR A 41 6.51 -11.40 -9.41
N LYS A 42 7.22 -11.89 -10.42
CA LYS A 42 7.62 -11.10 -11.59
C LYS A 42 7.12 -11.77 -12.86
N GLY A 43 6.18 -11.13 -13.51
CA GLY A 43 5.77 -11.44 -14.87
C GLY A 43 6.60 -10.70 -15.91
N LEU A 44 6.19 -10.83 -17.17
CA LEU A 44 6.84 -10.18 -18.31
C LEU A 44 6.72 -8.65 -18.25
N MET A 45 5.52 -8.15 -17.90
CA MET A 45 5.19 -6.71 -17.92
C MET A 45 5.02 -6.10 -16.53
N TYR A 46 4.64 -6.90 -15.53
CA TYR A 46 4.32 -6.44 -14.19
C TYR A 46 5.02 -7.28 -13.14
N ALA A 47 5.27 -6.69 -11.99
CA ALA A 47 5.75 -7.35 -10.79
C ALA A 47 4.85 -7.00 -9.61
N VAL A 48 4.60 -7.97 -8.75
CA VAL A 48 3.85 -7.80 -7.50
C VAL A 48 4.75 -8.14 -6.33
N GLU A 49 4.78 -7.26 -5.35
CA GLU A 49 5.54 -7.41 -4.12
C GLU A 49 4.60 -7.25 -2.92
N ARG A 50 4.61 -8.24 -2.04
CA ARG A 50 3.93 -8.18 -0.75
C ARG A 50 4.85 -7.50 0.25
N LYS A 51 4.39 -6.39 0.83
CA LYS A 51 5.11 -5.66 1.88
C LYS A 51 4.37 -5.74 3.19
N THR A 52 5.06 -6.24 4.19
CA THR A 52 4.65 -6.16 5.59
C THR A 52 5.29 -4.93 6.22
N THR A 53 4.45 -4.01 6.66
CA THR A 53 4.90 -2.83 7.42
C THR A 53 4.42 -2.96 8.85
N THR A 54 5.33 -2.84 9.80
CA THR A 54 4.97 -2.78 11.21
C THR A 54 4.57 -1.36 11.57
N CYS A 55 3.33 -1.20 12.01
CA CYS A 55 2.81 0.07 12.50
C CYS A 55 2.72 0.05 14.02
N LYS A 56 3.01 1.21 14.63
CA LYS A 56 2.81 1.45 16.06
C LYS A 56 1.79 2.58 16.19
N ARG A 57 0.73 2.34 16.95
CA ARG A 57 -0.36 3.33 17.16
C ARG A 57 0.09 4.49 18.04
N LEU A 58 1.03 4.24 18.94
CA LEU A 58 1.57 5.19 19.89
C LEU A 58 3.06 5.40 19.63
N ASN A 59 3.57 6.58 19.97
CA ASN A 59 4.98 6.90 19.90
C ASN A 59 5.57 6.98 21.31
N LYS A 60 6.74 6.36 21.55
CA LYS A 60 7.34 6.29 22.90
C LYS A 60 7.61 7.68 23.50
N LYS A 61 7.76 8.70 22.65
CA LYS A 61 8.01 10.08 23.08
C LYS A 61 6.81 10.75 23.74
N ASP A 62 5.60 10.26 23.48
CA ASP A 62 4.36 10.92 23.88
C ASP A 62 3.75 10.31 25.15
N LEU A 63 4.36 9.24 25.70
CA LEU A 63 3.85 8.55 26.88
C LEU A 63 4.94 8.24 27.93
N PRO A 64 4.61 8.27 29.23
CA PRO A 64 5.44 7.73 30.30
C PRO A 64 5.75 6.23 30.11
N GLU A 65 6.88 5.76 30.64
CA GLU A 65 7.36 4.38 30.42
C GLU A 65 6.38 3.32 30.94
N ASP A 66 5.78 3.54 32.11
CA ASP A 66 4.84 2.60 32.72
C ASP A 66 3.61 2.32 31.84
N ILE A 67 3.08 3.35 31.15
CA ILE A 67 1.93 3.23 30.26
C ILE A 67 2.37 2.69 28.88
N TRP A 68 3.59 3.03 28.45
CA TRP A 68 4.12 2.56 27.18
C TRP A 68 4.24 1.03 27.15
N ASP A 69 4.79 0.42 28.20
CA ASP A 69 4.99 -1.03 28.23
C ASP A 69 3.67 -1.80 28.26
N GLU A 70 2.62 -1.25 28.88
CA GLU A 70 1.29 -1.86 28.93
C GLU A 70 0.53 -1.76 27.59
N TYR A 71 0.69 -0.66 26.84
CA TYR A 71 -0.16 -0.34 25.67
C TYR A 71 0.56 -0.29 24.32
N SER A 72 1.88 -0.49 24.26
CA SER A 72 2.66 -0.43 23.01
C SER A 72 2.44 -1.65 22.09
N LYS A 73 1.23 -1.77 21.55
CA LYS A 73 0.88 -2.80 20.58
C LYS A 73 1.43 -2.43 19.20
N SER A 74 2.36 -3.24 18.70
CA SER A 74 2.74 -3.24 17.29
C SER A 74 1.84 -4.20 16.53
N TYR A 75 1.39 -3.79 15.35
CA TYR A 75 0.66 -4.66 14.43
C TYR A 75 1.31 -4.61 13.06
N ASN A 76 1.23 -5.73 12.35
CA ASN A 76 1.74 -5.84 11.00
C ASN A 76 0.58 -5.60 10.03
N ILE A 77 0.81 -4.70 9.08
CA ILE A 77 -0.10 -4.47 7.96
C ILE A 77 0.58 -5.05 6.73
N THR A 78 -0.11 -5.95 6.05
CA THR A 78 0.32 -6.49 4.76
C THR A 78 -0.33 -5.69 3.64
N SER A 79 0.45 -5.31 2.64
CA SER A 79 -0.02 -4.57 1.47
C SER A 79 0.62 -5.13 0.20
N LEU A 80 -0.16 -5.20 -0.88
CA LEU A 80 0.34 -5.59 -2.20
C LEU A 80 0.73 -4.36 -3.01
N HIS A 81 1.93 -4.38 -3.57
CA HIS A 81 2.45 -3.35 -4.45
C HIS A 81 2.67 -3.91 -5.85
N VAL A 82 1.88 -3.44 -6.80
CA VAL A 82 2.02 -3.77 -8.22
C VAL A 82 2.86 -2.69 -8.91
N THR A 83 3.88 -3.09 -9.66
CA THR A 83 4.75 -2.19 -10.43
C THR A 83 4.87 -2.68 -11.86
N LYS A 84 4.95 -1.75 -12.82
CA LYS A 84 5.25 -2.07 -14.21
C LYS A 84 6.75 -2.22 -14.41
N ASN A 85 7.18 -3.29 -15.06
CA ASN A 85 8.58 -3.54 -15.35
C ASN A 85 9.17 -2.37 -16.16
N GLY A 86 10.23 -1.73 -15.65
CA GLY A 86 10.91 -0.62 -16.30
C GLY A 86 10.47 0.77 -15.85
N GLU A 87 9.38 0.91 -15.08
CA GLU A 87 9.10 2.17 -14.39
C GLU A 87 10.04 2.32 -13.20
N LYS A 88 11.08 3.15 -13.36
CA LYS A 88 11.85 3.64 -12.22
C LYS A 88 10.88 4.43 -11.34
N LEU A 89 10.57 3.93 -10.14
CA LEU A 89 9.94 4.70 -9.07
C LEU A 89 10.64 6.05 -9.03
N ARG A 90 9.93 7.14 -9.37
CA ARG A 90 10.46 8.50 -9.28
C ARG A 90 10.77 8.75 -7.81
N ARG A 91 11.99 8.40 -7.38
CA ARG A 91 12.51 8.73 -6.06
C ARG A 91 12.50 10.25 -6.00
N ARG A 92 11.52 10.83 -5.30
CA ARG A 92 11.62 12.21 -4.85
C ARG A 92 12.90 12.26 -4.01
N SER A 93 13.96 12.83 -4.57
CA SER A 93 15.26 13.01 -3.91
C SER A 93 15.06 13.91 -2.69
N ARG A 94 14.69 13.32 -1.54
CA ARG A 94 14.69 14.02 -0.26
C ARG A 94 16.07 13.87 0.35
N SER A 95 17.04 14.56 -0.23
CA SER A 95 18.29 14.87 0.44
C SER A 95 18.39 16.39 0.51
N PRO A 96 18.21 17.00 1.70
CA PRO A 96 18.55 18.41 1.89
C PRO A 96 20.05 18.59 1.60
N PRO A 97 20.49 19.69 0.97
CA PRO A 97 21.91 19.93 0.73
C PRO A 97 22.67 19.95 2.06
N ARG A 98 23.69 19.09 2.20
CA ARG A 98 24.60 19.14 3.36
C ARG A 98 25.39 20.45 3.28
N ARG A 99 25.07 21.38 4.18
CA ARG A 99 25.82 22.61 4.40
C ARG A 99 27.25 22.22 4.84
N ARG A 100 28.26 22.47 4.01
CA ARG A 100 29.67 22.30 4.40
C ARG A 100 30.03 23.44 5.37
N SER A 101 30.26 23.12 6.63
CA SER A 101 30.96 24.03 7.56
C SER A 101 32.46 24.00 7.21
N ARG A 102 33.03 25.20 7.03
CA ARG A 102 34.48 25.44 6.95
C ARG A 102 35.10 25.37 8.33
#